data_AF-A0A920NS08-F1
#
_entry.id   AF-A0A920NS08-F1
#
_cell.length_a   1.000
_cell.length_b   1.000
_cell.length_c   1.000
_cell.angle_alpha   90.00
_cell.angle_beta   90.00
_cell.angle_gamma   90.00
#
_symmetry.space_group_name_H-M   'P 1'
#
loop_
_entity.id
_entity.type
_entity.pdbx_description
1 polymer ?
#
loop_
_entity_poly.entity_id
_entity_poly.type
_entity_poly.pdbx_seq_one_letter_code
_entity_poly.pdbx_strand_id
1 'polypeptide(L)'
;MVLPEDTKVKAIVMAQVSAEKRKKVLDRLDPEEKGRVLIEMGTLNEVPLGAIVSVASDLQEKSHFLPKTVAFSRGGGKEVAEMLGEMEPDDESKYLEAISREAPALADEIKKYHLKWEDIFEFFPDNIIRDLMNSVELDLIAMGMKGMDEAVISRVIENLPQKKQAMYEPIEGAVSKREVDNARKGIVQAAKQMEKDGAFNLEDYVGGGEMVE
;
A
#
# COMPACT_ATOMS: atom_id res chain seq x y z
N MET A 1 0.94 -2.14 -27.89
CA MET A 1 2.29 -2.72 -27.98
C MET A 1 2.32 -4.02 -28.77
N VAL A 2 1.59 -5.08 -28.37
CA VAL A 2 1.71 -6.40 -29.01
C VAL A 2 0.80 -6.61 -30.23
N LEU A 3 -0.34 -5.89 -30.31
CA LEU A 3 -1.29 -5.97 -31.44
C LEU A 3 -0.70 -5.66 -32.82
N PRO A 4 0.22 -4.68 -33.01
CA PRO A 4 0.81 -4.41 -34.32
C PRO A 4 1.95 -5.37 -34.73
N GLU A 5 2.41 -6.27 -33.85
CA GLU A 5 3.52 -7.19 -34.15
C GLU A 5 3.08 -8.33 -35.10
N ASP A 6 4.01 -9.08 -35.70
CA ASP A 6 3.63 -10.25 -36.50
C ASP A 6 3.12 -11.41 -35.63
N THR A 7 2.51 -12.42 -36.27
CA THR A 7 1.87 -13.55 -35.59
C THR A 7 2.84 -14.38 -34.74
N LYS A 8 4.11 -14.49 -35.14
CA LYS A 8 5.14 -15.22 -34.38
C LYS A 8 5.55 -14.46 -33.14
N VAL A 9 5.81 -13.16 -33.26
CA VAL A 9 6.10 -12.30 -32.11
C VAL A 9 4.94 -12.28 -31.13
N LYS A 10 3.71 -12.14 -31.62
CA LYS A 10 2.50 -12.28 -30.80
C LYS A 10 2.48 -13.60 -30.04
N ALA A 11 2.74 -14.72 -30.71
CA ALA A 11 2.74 -16.05 -30.11
C ALA A 11 3.85 -16.22 -29.05
N ILE A 12 5.08 -15.74 -29.32
CA ILE A 12 6.20 -15.76 -28.37
C ILE A 12 5.82 -14.98 -27.10
N VAL A 13 5.27 -13.77 -27.26
CA VAL A 13 4.83 -12.95 -26.12
C VAL A 13 3.70 -13.63 -25.35
N MET A 14 2.72 -14.21 -26.06
CA MET A 14 1.61 -14.93 -25.43
C MET A 14 2.10 -16.08 -24.56
N ALA A 15 3.15 -16.81 -24.99
CA ALA A 15 3.73 -17.90 -24.23
C ALA A 15 4.32 -17.46 -22.88
N GLN A 16 4.76 -16.21 -22.76
CA GLN A 16 5.42 -15.66 -21.56
C GLN A 16 4.47 -14.93 -20.59
N VAL A 17 3.19 -14.73 -20.96
CA VAL A 17 2.21 -14.03 -20.12
C VAL A 17 1.17 -14.97 -19.53
N SER A 18 0.57 -14.56 -18.41
CA SER A 18 -0.50 -15.30 -17.74
C SER A 18 -1.71 -15.53 -18.66
N ALA A 19 -2.46 -16.59 -18.38
CA ALA A 19 -3.65 -16.95 -19.16
C ALA A 19 -4.68 -15.81 -19.26
N GLU A 20 -4.85 -15.03 -18.18
CA GLU A 20 -5.75 -13.87 -18.17
C GLU A 20 -5.28 -12.77 -19.15
N LYS A 21 -4.00 -12.41 -19.11
CA LYS A 21 -3.42 -11.42 -20.03
C LYS A 21 -3.48 -11.90 -21.47
N ARG A 22 -3.18 -13.18 -21.71
CA ARG A 22 -3.27 -13.83 -23.02
C ARG A 22 -4.67 -13.75 -23.61
N LYS A 23 -5.70 -14.09 -22.81
CA LYS A 23 -7.11 -14.00 -23.21
C LYS A 23 -7.48 -12.58 -23.62
N LYS A 24 -7.13 -11.57 -22.80
CA LYS A 24 -7.39 -10.15 -23.11
C LYS A 24 -6.79 -9.70 -24.44
N VAL A 25 -5.62 -10.20 -24.82
CA VAL A 25 -5.02 -9.86 -26.11
C VAL A 25 -5.71 -10.60 -27.25
N LEU A 26 -5.95 -11.91 -27.11
CA LEU A 26 -6.67 -12.69 -28.11
C LEU A 26 -8.04 -12.07 -28.41
N ASP A 27 -8.79 -11.64 -27.40
CA ASP A 27 -10.12 -11.04 -27.57
C ASP A 27 -10.12 -9.75 -28.41
N ARG A 28 -8.95 -9.13 -28.61
CA ARG A 28 -8.77 -7.92 -29.44
C ARG A 28 -8.29 -8.21 -30.87
N LEU A 29 -7.96 -9.46 -31.19
CA LEU A 29 -7.57 -9.88 -32.54
C LEU A 29 -8.82 -10.27 -33.34
N ASP A 30 -8.81 -9.99 -34.63
CA ASP A 30 -9.82 -10.50 -35.54
C ASP A 30 -9.75 -12.05 -35.63
N PRO A 31 -10.82 -12.73 -36.07
CA PRO A 31 -10.88 -14.19 -36.07
C PRO A 31 -9.77 -14.86 -36.90
N GLU A 32 -9.35 -14.25 -38.00
CA GLU A 32 -8.34 -14.81 -38.90
C GLU A 32 -6.93 -14.70 -38.29
N GLU A 33 -6.60 -13.52 -37.76
CA GLU A 33 -5.35 -13.31 -37.03
C GLU A 33 -5.26 -14.14 -35.74
N LYS A 34 -6.36 -14.22 -34.98
CA LYS A 34 -6.46 -15.07 -33.79
C LYS A 34 -6.15 -16.53 -34.12
N GLY A 35 -6.71 -17.06 -35.20
CA GLY A 35 -6.44 -18.43 -35.66
C GLY A 35 -4.96 -18.66 -35.94
N ARG A 36 -4.33 -17.73 -36.67
CA ARG A 36 -2.89 -17.81 -36.99
C ARG A 36 -2.01 -17.74 -35.75
N VAL A 37 -2.31 -16.84 -34.80
CA VAL A 37 -1.57 -16.74 -33.54
C VAL A 37 -1.69 -18.02 -32.71
N LEU A 38 -2.88 -18.63 -32.64
CA LEU A 38 -3.08 -19.89 -31.93
C LEU A 38 -2.32 -21.06 -32.56
N ILE A 39 -2.24 -21.12 -33.90
CA ILE A 39 -1.43 -22.12 -34.61
C ILE A 39 0.05 -21.92 -34.27
N GLU A 40 0.57 -20.70 -34.39
CA GLU A 40 1.95 -20.38 -34.05
C GLU A 40 2.26 -20.75 -32.59
N MET A 41 1.34 -20.46 -31.67
CA MET A 41 1.48 -20.84 -30.26
C MET A 41 1.60 -22.35 -30.04
N GLY A 42 0.88 -23.15 -30.84
CA GLY A 42 0.94 -24.62 -30.79
C GLY A 42 2.19 -25.19 -31.46
N THR A 43 2.88 -24.43 -32.31
CA THR A 43 4.07 -24.86 -33.05
C THR A 43 5.37 -24.24 -32.51
N LEU A 44 5.31 -23.47 -31.43
CA LEU A 44 6.47 -22.92 -30.69
C LEU A 44 7.24 -24.03 -29.96
N ASN A 45 7.95 -24.89 -30.69
CA ASN A 45 8.72 -25.99 -30.08
C ASN A 45 10.13 -25.55 -29.67
N GLU A 46 10.84 -24.82 -30.52
CA GLU A 46 12.21 -24.35 -30.25
C GLU A 46 12.38 -22.93 -30.78
N VAL A 47 12.23 -21.94 -29.90
CA VAL A 47 12.60 -20.55 -30.21
C VAL A 47 14.00 -20.31 -29.67
N PRO A 48 14.96 -19.89 -30.52
CA PRO A 48 16.29 -19.53 -30.06
C PRO A 48 16.22 -18.45 -28.98
N LEU A 49 17.00 -18.58 -27.90
CA LEU A 49 17.05 -17.59 -26.83
C LEU A 49 17.33 -16.17 -27.37
N GLY A 50 18.21 -16.06 -28.38
CA GLY A 50 18.50 -14.78 -29.03
C GLY A 50 17.27 -14.11 -29.66
N ALA A 51 16.34 -14.88 -30.22
CA ALA A 51 15.09 -14.35 -30.76
C ALA A 51 14.15 -13.87 -29.64
N ILE A 52 14.09 -14.59 -28.52
CA ILE A 52 13.31 -14.17 -27.34
C ILE A 52 13.87 -12.86 -26.78
N VAL A 53 15.20 -12.77 -26.63
CA VAL A 53 15.87 -11.56 -26.12
C VAL A 53 15.68 -10.38 -27.07
N SER A 54 15.78 -10.60 -28.39
CA SER A 54 15.51 -9.56 -29.39
C SER A 54 14.09 -9.04 -29.28
N VAL A 55 13.10 -9.93 -29.26
CA VAL A 55 11.69 -9.55 -29.11
C VAL A 55 11.45 -8.80 -27.81
N ALA A 56 12.06 -9.22 -26.71
CA ALA A 56 11.96 -8.52 -25.43
C ALA A 56 12.56 -7.11 -25.48
N SER A 57 13.74 -6.96 -26.09
CA SER A 57 14.43 -5.68 -26.27
C SER A 57 13.61 -4.72 -27.15
N ASP A 58 13.09 -5.22 -28.27
CA ASP A 58 12.30 -4.41 -29.21
C ASP A 58 10.98 -3.94 -28.57
N LEU A 59 10.32 -4.82 -27.81
CA LEU A 59 9.10 -4.47 -27.08
C LEU A 59 9.39 -3.49 -25.94
N GLN A 60 10.52 -3.64 -25.25
CA GLN A 60 10.95 -2.69 -24.23
C GLN A 60 11.17 -1.31 -24.84
N GLU A 61 11.88 -1.22 -25.97
CA GLU A 61 12.11 0.04 -26.67
C GLU A 61 10.78 0.69 -27.11
N LYS A 62 9.92 -0.09 -27.76
CA LYS A 62 8.58 0.37 -28.19
C LYS A 62 7.69 0.80 -27.01
N SER A 63 7.89 0.22 -25.81
CA SER A 63 7.14 0.58 -24.62
C SER A 63 7.37 2.03 -24.18
N HIS A 64 8.55 2.60 -24.45
CA HIS A 64 8.88 3.98 -24.13
C HIS A 64 8.08 5.01 -24.94
N PHE A 65 7.60 4.62 -26.12
CA PHE A 65 6.87 5.49 -27.05
C PHE A 65 5.35 5.35 -26.99
N LEU A 66 4.82 4.47 -26.12
CA LEU A 66 3.38 4.37 -25.93
C LEU A 66 2.86 5.67 -25.31
N PRO A 67 1.80 6.29 -25.86
CA PRO A 67 1.08 7.34 -25.17
C PRO A 67 0.72 6.83 -23.79
N LYS A 68 1.15 7.52 -22.73
CA LYS A 68 0.80 7.19 -21.35
C LYS A 68 -0.69 7.50 -21.11
N THR A 69 -1.60 6.79 -21.78
CA THR A 69 -3.06 6.93 -21.58
C THR A 69 -3.58 6.09 -20.41
N VAL A 70 -2.69 5.63 -19.54
CA VAL A 70 -2.95 5.27 -18.15
C VAL A 70 -1.61 5.44 -17.45
N ALA A 71 -1.56 6.24 -16.40
CA ALA A 71 -0.38 6.34 -15.56
C ALA A 71 0.01 4.92 -15.12
N PHE A 72 1.12 4.41 -15.66
CA PHE A 72 1.77 3.23 -15.09
C PHE A 72 2.54 3.73 -13.86
N SER A 73 1.79 4.13 -12.83
CA SER A 73 2.31 4.47 -11.51
C SER A 73 2.58 3.15 -10.79
N ARG A 74 3.86 2.83 -10.64
CA ARG A 74 4.36 1.71 -9.84
C ARG A 74 5.21 2.27 -8.69
N GLY A 75 4.81 3.45 -8.23
CA GLY A 75 5.52 4.35 -7.34
C GLY A 75 4.68 5.60 -7.13
N GLY A 76 4.79 6.22 -5.95
CA GLY A 76 3.98 7.35 -5.54
C GLY A 76 4.02 7.53 -4.03
N GLY A 77 3.32 8.54 -3.51
CA GLY A 77 3.31 8.82 -2.08
C GLY A 77 2.89 7.62 -1.23
N LYS A 78 1.92 6.82 -1.73
CA LYS A 78 1.42 5.63 -1.02
C LYS A 78 2.48 4.56 -0.77
N GLU A 79 3.22 4.16 -1.80
CA GLU A 79 4.24 3.11 -1.67
C GLU A 79 5.39 3.56 -0.76
N VAL A 80 5.79 4.84 -0.85
CA VAL A 80 6.80 5.40 0.05
C VAL A 80 6.27 5.51 1.48
N ALA A 81 5.00 5.86 1.69
CA ALA A 81 4.37 5.90 3.01
C ALA A 81 4.30 4.50 3.66
N GLU A 82 4.02 3.46 2.87
CA GLU A 82 4.06 2.07 3.34
C GLU A 82 5.47 1.67 3.76
N MET A 83 6.49 1.96 2.93
CA MET A 83 7.89 1.68 3.27
C MET A 83 8.34 2.42 4.53
N LEU A 84 8.03 3.72 4.63
CA LEU A 84 8.38 4.55 5.80
C LEU A 84 7.77 3.98 7.08
N GLY A 85 6.48 3.59 7.06
CA GLY A 85 5.82 3.01 8.22
C GLY A 85 6.33 1.64 8.67
N GLU A 86 7.16 0.96 7.86
CA GLU A 86 7.84 -0.27 8.25
C GLU A 86 9.21 -0.03 8.89
N MET A 87 9.78 1.17 8.73
CA MET A 87 11.11 1.53 9.28
C MET A 87 11.09 1.69 10.80
N GLU A 88 12.28 1.81 11.39
CA GLU A 88 12.41 2.24 12.79
C GLU A 88 12.05 3.73 12.91
N PRO A 89 11.44 4.18 14.02
CA PRO A 89 10.91 5.55 14.16
C PRO A 89 11.93 6.67 13.87
N ASP A 90 13.19 6.45 14.25
CA ASP A 90 14.28 7.40 14.03
C ASP A 90 14.62 7.54 12.54
N ASP A 91 14.62 6.43 11.80
CA ASP A 91 14.88 6.41 10.35
C ASP A 91 13.69 6.97 9.57
N GLU A 92 12.46 6.56 9.94
CA GLU A 92 11.22 7.07 9.36
C GLU A 92 11.18 8.61 9.40
N SER A 93 11.41 9.18 10.59
CA SER A 93 11.41 10.62 10.81
C SER A 93 12.47 11.33 9.97
N LYS A 94 13.69 10.78 9.95
CA LYS A 94 14.83 11.32 9.21
C LYS A 94 14.59 11.34 7.70
N TYR A 95 14.07 10.25 7.13
CA TYR A 95 13.80 10.19 5.69
C TYR A 95 12.61 11.06 5.29
N LEU A 96 11.56 11.10 6.11
CA LEU A 96 10.41 11.97 5.86
C LEU A 96 10.80 13.46 5.88
N GLU A 97 11.71 13.87 6.79
CA GLU A 97 12.25 15.24 6.81
C GLU A 97 13.08 15.55 5.55
N ALA A 98 13.94 14.62 5.13
CA ALA A 98 14.72 14.77 3.90
C ALA A 98 13.82 14.93 2.66
N ILE A 99 12.77 14.09 2.55
CA ILE A 99 11.80 14.16 1.45
C ILE A 99 11.01 15.48 1.51
N SER A 100 10.61 15.93 2.71
CA SER A 100 9.90 17.20 2.89
C SER A 100 10.72 18.41 2.43
N ARG A 101 12.06 18.36 2.58
CA ARG A 101 12.97 19.41 2.13
C ARG A 101 13.23 19.37 0.62
N GLU A 102 13.46 18.18 0.07
CA GLU A 102 13.92 18.01 -1.32
C GLU A 102 12.77 17.89 -2.32
N ALA A 103 11.63 17.32 -1.90
CA ALA A 103 10.46 17.11 -2.73
C ALA A 103 9.16 17.36 -1.93
N PRO A 104 8.81 18.63 -1.62
CA PRO A 104 7.63 18.97 -0.82
C PRO A 104 6.32 18.38 -1.37
N ALA A 105 6.13 18.41 -2.70
CA ALA A 105 4.94 17.84 -3.33
C ALA A 105 4.84 16.32 -3.13
N LEU A 106 5.98 15.61 -3.10
CA LEU A 106 5.99 14.17 -2.78
C LEU A 106 5.71 13.94 -1.29
N ALA A 107 6.23 14.79 -0.41
CA ALA A 107 5.92 14.70 1.02
C ALA A 107 4.43 14.87 1.29
N ASP A 108 3.75 15.78 0.59
CA ASP A 108 2.31 15.96 0.72
C ASP A 108 1.53 14.74 0.18
N GLU A 109 1.99 14.14 -0.92
CA GLU A 109 1.45 12.86 -1.40
C GLU A 109 1.69 11.71 -0.41
N ILE A 110 2.84 11.64 0.26
CA ILE A 110 3.15 10.62 1.28
C ILE A 110 2.22 10.76 2.48
N LYS A 111 2.03 11.99 2.98
CA LYS A 111 1.22 12.27 4.18
C LYS A 111 -0.21 11.72 4.06
N LYS A 112 -0.81 11.76 2.87
CA LYS A 112 -2.16 11.21 2.61
C LYS A 112 -2.29 9.73 2.97
N TYR A 113 -1.18 8.99 2.93
CA TYR A 113 -1.12 7.54 3.15
C TYR A 113 -0.33 7.16 4.41
N HIS A 114 0.19 8.15 5.14
CA HIS A 114 1.11 7.94 6.23
C HIS A 114 0.43 8.23 7.58
N LEU A 115 -0.24 7.23 8.14
CA LEU A 115 -0.81 7.32 9.49
C LEU A 115 0.28 7.31 10.56
N LYS A 116 0.34 8.37 11.37
CA LYS A 116 1.19 8.45 12.57
C LYS A 116 0.40 8.06 13.82
N TRP A 117 1.13 7.87 14.91
CA TRP A 117 0.54 7.57 16.22
C TRP A 117 -0.39 8.68 16.71
N GLU A 118 0.04 9.93 16.55
CA GLU A 118 -0.69 11.12 17.00
C GLU A 118 -1.98 11.31 16.20
N ASP A 119 -1.94 11.04 14.89
CA ASP A 119 -3.06 11.18 13.95
C ASP A 119 -4.29 10.35 14.38
N ILE A 120 -4.08 9.20 15.04
CA ILE A 120 -5.17 8.34 15.54
C ILE A 120 -6.06 9.12 16.51
N PHE A 121 -5.47 9.93 17.39
CA PHE A 121 -6.24 10.64 18.41
C PHE A 121 -6.69 12.02 17.94
N GLU A 122 -6.00 12.59 16.95
CA GLU A 122 -6.36 13.88 16.36
C GLU A 122 -7.56 13.75 15.42
N PHE A 123 -7.60 12.72 14.56
CA PHE A 123 -8.57 12.65 13.46
C PHE A 123 -9.60 11.54 13.59
N PHE A 124 -9.33 10.44 14.30
CA PHE A 124 -10.30 9.33 14.30
C PHE A 124 -11.50 9.64 15.20
N PRO A 125 -12.73 9.36 14.72
CA PRO A 125 -13.92 9.43 15.54
C PRO A 125 -13.97 8.24 16.52
N ASP A 126 -14.75 8.40 17.59
CA ASP A 126 -14.78 7.45 18.71
C ASP A 126 -15.20 6.03 18.31
N ASN A 127 -16.03 5.87 17.27
CA ASN A 127 -16.39 4.55 16.74
C ASN A 127 -15.17 3.82 16.14
N ILE A 128 -14.31 4.51 15.40
CA ILE A 128 -13.10 3.92 14.82
C ILE A 128 -12.08 3.62 15.92
N ILE A 129 -11.92 4.52 16.89
CA ILE A 129 -11.05 4.27 18.06
C ILE A 129 -11.54 3.03 18.83
N ARG A 130 -12.85 2.91 19.06
CA ARG A 130 -13.43 1.73 19.71
C ARG A 130 -13.11 0.45 18.95
N ASP A 131 -13.31 0.43 17.65
CA ASP A 131 -13.04 -0.75 16.82
C ASP A 131 -11.55 -1.10 16.81
N LEU A 132 -10.66 -0.11 16.77
CA LEU A 132 -9.22 -0.30 16.86
C LEU A 132 -8.78 -0.85 18.21
N MET A 133 -9.25 -0.27 19.31
CA MET A 133 -8.89 -0.73 20.65
C MET A 133 -9.51 -2.10 20.96
N ASN A 134 -10.58 -2.48 20.26
CA ASN A 134 -11.13 -3.83 20.29
C ASN A 134 -10.21 -4.86 19.64
N SER A 135 -9.59 -4.54 18.50
CA SER A 135 -8.71 -5.45 17.75
C SER A 135 -7.32 -5.62 18.35
N VAL A 136 -6.93 -4.78 19.32
CA VAL A 136 -5.60 -4.80 19.93
C VAL A 136 -5.62 -5.41 21.35
N GLU A 137 -4.53 -6.09 21.73
CA GLU A 137 -4.33 -6.62 23.08
C GLU A 137 -4.18 -5.50 24.13
N LEU A 138 -4.73 -5.73 25.31
CA LEU A 138 -4.80 -4.70 26.37
C LEU A 138 -3.43 -4.23 26.84
N ASP A 139 -2.46 -5.15 26.95
CA ASP A 139 -1.08 -4.86 27.35
C ASP A 139 -0.38 -3.95 26.33
N LEU A 140 -0.67 -4.13 25.04
CA LEU A 140 -0.11 -3.30 23.97
C LEU A 140 -0.68 -1.88 24.03
N ILE A 141 -1.98 -1.76 24.33
CA ILE A 141 -2.65 -0.46 24.54
C ILE A 141 -2.03 0.24 25.75
N ALA A 142 -1.90 -0.45 26.89
CA ALA A 142 -1.32 0.11 28.11
C ALA A 142 0.13 0.58 27.90
N MET A 143 0.95 -0.18 27.15
CA MET A 143 2.30 0.22 26.78
C MET A 143 2.33 1.43 25.84
N GLY A 144 1.48 1.46 24.81
CA GLY A 144 1.41 2.58 23.86
C GLY A 144 0.92 3.89 24.48
N MET A 145 0.03 3.80 25.48
CA MET A 145 -0.50 4.95 26.24
C MET A 145 0.52 5.58 27.18
N LYS A 146 1.67 4.94 27.43
CA LYS A 146 2.69 5.50 28.33
C LYS A 146 3.17 6.85 27.83
N GLY A 147 3.07 7.87 28.68
CA GLY A 147 3.51 9.23 28.38
C GLY A 147 2.56 10.02 27.47
N MET A 148 1.35 9.52 27.22
CA MET A 148 0.27 10.30 26.61
C MET A 148 -0.44 11.17 27.64
N ASP A 149 -1.11 12.22 27.18
CA ASP A 149 -1.92 13.08 28.03
C ASP A 149 -3.11 12.32 28.65
N GLU A 150 -3.45 12.66 29.90
CA GLU A 150 -4.55 12.02 30.63
C GLU A 150 -5.87 12.05 29.84
N ALA A 151 -6.14 13.14 29.11
CA ALA A 151 -7.34 13.26 28.28
C ALA A 151 -7.39 12.20 27.16
N VAL A 152 -6.26 11.90 26.52
CA VAL A 152 -6.17 10.87 25.47
C VAL A 152 -6.34 9.48 26.11
N ILE A 153 -5.70 9.24 27.25
CA ILE A 153 -5.80 7.98 27.99
C ILE A 153 -7.27 7.72 28.39
N SER A 154 -7.94 8.71 28.97
CA SER A 154 -9.36 8.60 29.33
C SER A 154 -10.25 8.30 28.12
N ARG A 155 -10.06 9.04 27.02
CA ARG A 155 -10.81 8.81 25.78
C ARG A 155 -10.64 7.39 25.23
N VAL A 156 -9.42 6.85 25.30
CA VAL A 156 -9.13 5.47 24.89
C VAL A 156 -9.82 4.46 25.80
N ILE A 157 -9.72 4.65 27.13
CA ILE A 157 -10.34 3.74 28.10
C ILE A 157 -11.87 3.75 27.92
N GLU A 158 -12.50 4.91 27.76
CA GLU A 158 -13.95 5.02 27.57
C GLU A 158 -14.44 4.28 26.31
N ASN A 159 -13.58 4.17 25.29
CA ASN A 159 -13.87 3.43 24.06
C ASN A 159 -13.48 1.96 24.11
N LEU A 160 -12.89 1.46 25.21
CA LEU A 160 -12.70 0.02 25.41
C LEU A 160 -14.04 -0.67 25.73
N PRO A 161 -14.19 -1.98 25.47
CA PRO A 161 -15.27 -2.79 26.01
C PRO A 161 -15.27 -2.75 27.54
N GLN A 162 -16.43 -2.79 28.18
CA GLN A 162 -16.56 -2.78 29.65
C GLN A 162 -15.64 -3.81 30.35
N LYS A 163 -15.48 -5.00 29.74
CA LYS A 163 -14.56 -6.03 30.26
C LYS A 163 -13.09 -5.58 30.22
N LYS A 164 -12.64 -4.99 29.11
CA LYS A 164 -11.27 -4.47 28.96
C LYS A 164 -11.05 -3.23 29.82
N GLN A 165 -12.05 -2.36 29.97
CA GLN A 165 -12.01 -1.21 30.88
C GLN A 165 -11.70 -1.65 32.32
N ALA A 166 -12.42 -2.66 32.81
CA ALA A 166 -12.25 -3.16 34.17
C ALA A 166 -10.89 -3.86 34.41
N MET A 167 -10.22 -4.28 33.33
CA MET A 167 -8.92 -4.96 33.36
C MET A 167 -7.76 -4.03 32.99
N TYR A 168 -8.04 -2.80 32.58
CA TYR A 168 -7.00 -1.88 32.14
C TYR A 168 -6.18 -1.42 33.34
N GLU A 169 -4.89 -1.72 33.31
CA GLU A 169 -3.93 -1.27 34.31
C GLU A 169 -2.85 -0.42 33.62
N PRO A 170 -2.65 0.84 34.03
CA PRO A 170 -1.56 1.66 33.52
C PRO A 170 -0.21 1.00 33.82
N ILE A 171 0.70 0.99 32.85
CA ILE A 171 2.06 0.50 33.11
C ILE A 171 2.78 1.49 34.03
N GLU A 172 3.03 1.07 35.27
CA GLU A 172 3.81 1.83 36.25
C GLU A 172 5.33 1.65 36.05
N GLY A 173 6.11 2.59 36.60
CA GLY A 173 7.57 2.52 36.54
C GLY A 173 8.19 2.96 35.21
N ALA A 174 9.50 2.75 35.13
CA ALA A 174 10.31 3.10 33.97
C ALA A 174 10.28 1.99 32.92
N VAL A 175 9.93 2.36 31.69
CA VAL A 175 9.98 1.49 30.51
C VAL A 175 10.92 2.10 29.49
N SER A 176 11.49 1.27 28.61
CA SER A 176 12.35 1.81 27.56
C SER A 176 11.51 2.54 26.50
N LYS A 177 12.05 3.63 25.95
CA LYS A 177 11.41 4.36 24.84
C LYS A 177 11.08 3.41 23.67
N ARG A 178 11.98 2.46 23.40
CA ARG A 178 11.82 1.47 22.32
C ARG A 178 10.60 0.56 22.53
N GLU A 179 10.32 0.14 23.76
CA GLU A 179 9.13 -0.69 24.05
C GLU A 179 7.84 0.09 23.79
N VAL A 180 7.80 1.36 24.19
CA VAL A 180 6.66 2.25 23.93
C VAL A 180 6.48 2.46 22.42
N ASP A 181 7.56 2.78 21.71
CA ASP A 181 7.51 3.02 20.26
C ASP A 181 7.08 1.77 19.49
N ASN A 182 7.55 0.58 19.88
CA ASN A 182 7.11 -0.69 19.30
C ASN A 182 5.62 -0.95 19.55
N ALA A 183 5.12 -0.64 20.75
CA ALA A 183 3.70 -0.79 21.07
C ALA A 183 2.82 0.15 20.23
N ARG A 184 3.23 1.41 20.11
CA ARG A 184 2.57 2.41 19.25
C ARG A 184 2.58 1.98 17.79
N LYS A 185 3.72 1.49 17.27
CA LYS A 185 3.83 0.94 15.91
C LYS A 185 2.87 -0.23 15.69
N GLY A 186 2.75 -1.14 16.66
CA GLY A 186 1.80 -2.26 16.59
C GLY A 186 0.34 -1.79 16.49
N ILE A 187 -0.04 -0.76 17.24
CA ILE A 187 -1.39 -0.18 17.17
C ILE A 187 -1.64 0.53 15.83
N VAL A 188 -0.66 1.31 15.34
CA VAL A 188 -0.74 1.95 14.01
C VAL A 188 -0.88 0.89 12.90
N GLN A 189 -0.17 -0.23 13.01
CA GLN A 189 -0.30 -1.35 12.07
C GLN A 189 -1.70 -1.98 12.12
N ALA A 190 -2.29 -2.14 13.30
CA ALA A 190 -3.66 -2.62 13.44
C ALA A 190 -4.67 -1.65 12.77
N ALA A 191 -4.47 -0.34 12.93
CA ALA A 191 -5.29 0.67 12.26
C ALA A 191 -5.15 0.60 10.73
N LYS A 192 -3.92 0.45 10.20
CA LYS A 192 -3.68 0.24 8.76
C LYS A 192 -4.31 -1.06 8.25
N GLN A 193 -4.36 -2.11 9.07
CA GLN A 193 -5.04 -3.34 8.68
C GLN A 193 -6.56 -3.13 8.59
N MET A 194 -7.16 -2.41 9.53
CA MET A 194 -8.58 -2.04 9.47
C MET A 194 -8.91 -1.18 8.23
N GLU A 195 -8.03 -0.25 7.85
CA GLU A 195 -8.15 0.50 6.60
C GLU A 195 -8.15 -0.43 5.38
N LYS A 196 -7.19 -1.37 5.31
CA LYS A 196 -7.10 -2.37 4.22
C LYS A 196 -8.34 -3.27 4.15
N ASP A 197 -8.95 -3.57 5.29
CA ASP A 197 -10.18 -4.35 5.39
C ASP A 197 -11.44 -3.53 5.05
N GLY A 198 -11.28 -2.22 4.81
CA GLY A 198 -12.35 -1.32 4.39
C GLY A 198 -13.19 -0.75 5.53
N ALA A 199 -12.70 -0.81 6.78
CA ALA A 199 -13.42 -0.26 7.94
C ALA A 199 -13.48 1.28 7.91
N PHE A 200 -12.46 1.93 7.33
CA PHE A 200 -12.39 3.36 7.07
C PHE A 200 -11.42 3.64 5.93
N ASN A 201 -11.45 4.84 5.37
CA ASN A 201 -10.44 5.31 4.42
C ASN A 201 -9.56 6.36 5.09
N LEU A 202 -8.24 6.17 5.07
CA LEU A 202 -7.29 7.06 5.75
C LEU A 202 -7.25 8.46 5.12
N GLU A 203 -7.49 8.55 3.81
CA GLU A 203 -7.51 9.82 3.08
C GLU A 203 -8.55 10.80 3.65
N ASP A 204 -9.67 10.30 4.17
CA ASP A 204 -10.76 11.09 4.75
C ASP A 204 -10.34 11.81 6.05
N TYR A 205 -9.26 11.35 6.69
CA TYR A 205 -8.84 11.82 8.02
C TYR A 205 -7.48 12.52 8.01
N VAL A 206 -6.53 12.09 7.16
CA VAL A 206 -5.13 12.58 7.18
C VAL A 206 -4.83 13.52 5.99
N GLY A 207 -5.59 13.41 4.90
CA GLY A 207 -5.47 14.28 3.73
C GLY A 207 -6.35 15.52 3.87
N GLY A 208 -5.86 16.54 4.56
CA GLY A 208 -6.64 17.74 4.91
C GLY A 208 -7.57 18.28 3.81
N GLY A 209 -8.85 18.40 4.18
CA GLY A 209 -9.75 19.45 3.72
C GLY A 209 -10.64 19.13 2.51
N GLU A 210 -11.68 18.32 2.70
CA GLU A 210 -13.06 18.61 2.26
C GLU A 210 -13.98 17.50 2.77
N MET A 211 -14.52 17.69 3.98
CA MET A 211 -15.82 17.10 4.28
C MET A 211 -16.82 17.83 3.38
N VAL A 212 -17.34 17.15 2.35
CA VAL A 212 -18.51 17.64 1.61
C VAL A 212 -19.73 17.39 2.49
N GLU A 213 -20.48 18.47 2.77
CA GLU A 213 -21.75 18.46 3.53
C GLU A 213 -22.76 17.40 3.05
#